data_AF-A0AAX6ST06-F1
#
_entry.id   AF-A0AAX6ST06-F1
#
_cell.length_a   1.000
_cell.length_b   1.000
_cell.length_c   1.000
_cell.angle_alpha   90.00
_cell.angle_beta   90.00
_cell.angle_gamma   90.00
#
_symmetry.space_group_name_H-M   'P 1'
#
loop_
_entity.id
_entity.type
_entity.pdbx_description
1 polymer ?
#
loop_
_entity_poly.entity_id
_entity_poly.type
_entity_poly.pdbx_seq_one_letter_code
_entity_poly.pdbx_strand_id
1 'polypeptide(L)'
;MAELDVGQHCQVEHCRQRALNTEAGNLMVVLSHRHQSDHECEKLEIPKPRMTATQALVKDIINSKTGETGNKRRKGAKNSETAAKVALMKLKLHADGDKSLPQAERIYFQVFLPKGSKDKSKPMFFCHRWSIGKAIDFAASLASLKNDNNKLTAKKLRLCHISSGEALPLDHTLETWIAKEDCPLYNGGNIILEYLNDDEQSLKNVDSYL
;
A
#
# COMPACT_ATOMS: atom_id res chain seq x y z
N MET A 1 12.31 -51.76 45.19
CA MET A 1 11.88 -52.28 43.87
C MET A 1 10.43 -52.68 44.05
N ALA A 2 9.42 -52.11 43.39
CA ALA A 2 9.36 -51.51 42.07
C ALA A 2 8.33 -50.36 42.03
N GLU A 3 8.54 -49.46 41.06
CA GLU A 3 7.63 -48.40 40.60
C GLU A 3 6.28 -48.98 40.13
N LEU A 4 5.19 -48.21 40.25
CA LEU A 4 4.13 -48.15 39.25
C LEU A 4 3.52 -46.74 39.23
N ASP A 5 4.16 -45.88 38.45
CA ASP A 5 3.65 -44.59 37.98
C ASP A 5 2.49 -44.86 37.00
N VAL A 6 1.24 -44.78 37.50
CA VAL A 6 0.05 -44.86 36.64
C VAL A 6 -0.16 -43.51 35.97
N GLY A 7 0.69 -43.20 34.99
CA GLY A 7 0.45 -42.08 34.09
C GLY A 7 -0.77 -42.38 33.22
N GLN A 8 -1.85 -41.61 33.36
CA GLN A 8 -3.03 -41.75 32.52
C GLN A 8 -2.68 -41.31 31.07
N HIS A 9 -2.81 -42.23 30.12
CA HIS A 9 -2.48 -41.99 28.71
C HIS A 9 -3.70 -41.46 27.94
N CYS A 10 -3.43 -40.73 26.86
CA CYS A 10 -4.43 -40.23 25.93
C CYS A 10 -5.28 -41.39 25.37
N GLN A 11 -6.60 -41.21 25.32
CA GLN A 11 -7.55 -42.23 24.86
C GLN A 11 -7.78 -42.22 23.34
N VAL A 12 -7.04 -41.41 22.58
CA VAL A 12 -7.09 -41.39 21.11
C VAL A 12 -6.28 -42.57 20.54
N GLU A 13 -6.87 -43.33 19.62
CA GLU A 13 -6.22 -44.44 18.91
C GLU A 13 -4.85 -44.00 18.35
N HIS A 14 -3.81 -44.79 18.62
CA HIS A 14 -2.40 -44.52 18.29
C HIS A 14 -1.68 -43.37 19.03
N CYS A 15 -2.31 -42.68 19.99
CA CYS A 15 -1.63 -41.68 20.82
C CYS A 15 -1.06 -42.30 22.11
N ARG A 16 0.27 -42.25 22.30
CA ARG A 16 0.94 -42.77 23.51
C ARG A 16 1.30 -41.69 24.54
N GLN A 17 0.84 -40.45 24.34
CA GLN A 17 1.18 -39.33 25.21
C GLN A 17 0.42 -39.38 26.54
N ARG A 18 1.01 -38.84 27.61
CA ARG A 18 0.33 -38.69 28.92
C ARG A 18 -0.66 -37.54 28.88
N ALA A 19 -1.92 -37.83 29.23
CA ALA A 19 -2.99 -36.84 29.25
C ALA A 19 -2.96 -36.01 30.54
N LEU A 20 -3.46 -34.77 30.47
CA LEU A 20 -3.69 -33.91 31.64
C LEU A 20 -5.17 -34.01 32.02
N ASN A 21 -5.47 -33.99 33.33
CA ASN A 21 -6.84 -34.02 33.82
C ASN A 21 -7.60 -32.77 33.36
N THR A 22 -8.75 -32.94 32.70
CA THR A 22 -9.72 -31.86 32.48
C THR A 22 -11.08 -32.25 33.05
N GLU A 23 -11.65 -31.35 33.82
CA GLU A 23 -12.88 -31.46 34.63
C GLU A 23 -14.20 -31.44 33.84
N ALA A 24 -14.17 -31.80 32.55
CA ALA A 24 -15.36 -31.83 31.70
C ALA A 24 -15.43 -33.12 30.88
N GLY A 25 -16.30 -34.05 31.31
CA GLY A 25 -16.86 -35.12 30.49
C GLY A 25 -15.88 -36.19 29.99
N ASN A 26 -15.64 -37.20 30.84
CA ASN A 26 -15.23 -38.59 30.57
C ASN A 26 -14.15 -38.97 29.53
N LEU A 27 -13.52 -38.06 28.78
CA LEU A 27 -12.41 -38.38 27.86
C LEU A 27 -11.14 -37.61 28.26
N MET A 28 -10.08 -38.35 28.58
CA MET A 28 -8.80 -37.78 29.00
C MET A 28 -7.87 -37.63 27.77
N VAL A 29 -7.63 -36.39 27.34
CA VAL A 29 -6.85 -36.08 26.12
C VAL A 29 -5.73 -35.08 26.40
N VAL A 30 -4.71 -35.07 25.53
CA VAL A 30 -3.60 -34.08 25.56
C VAL A 30 -3.97 -32.79 24.84
N LEU A 31 -3.20 -31.72 25.07
CA LEU A 31 -3.34 -30.42 24.38
C LEU A 31 -3.41 -30.55 22.85
N SER A 32 -2.64 -31.48 22.27
CA SER A 32 -2.62 -31.76 20.83
C SER A 32 -3.89 -32.43 20.29
N HIS A 33 -4.76 -32.95 21.17
CA HIS A 33 -6.01 -33.63 20.81
C HIS A 33 -7.23 -32.97 21.47
N ARG A 34 -7.12 -31.68 21.80
CA ARG A 34 -8.23 -30.88 22.35
C ARG A 34 -9.24 -30.49 21.27
N HIS A 35 -8.88 -30.56 20.00
CA HIS A 35 -9.76 -30.10 18.93
C HIS A 35 -10.91 -31.09 18.68
N GLN A 36 -12.07 -30.55 18.30
CA GLN A 36 -13.29 -31.35 18.14
C GLN A 36 -13.16 -32.42 17.05
N SER A 37 -12.37 -32.13 16.03
CA SER A 37 -12.08 -33.05 14.92
C SER A 37 -11.24 -34.26 15.30
N ASP A 38 -10.49 -34.19 16.42
CA ASP A 38 -9.61 -35.27 16.88
C ASP A 38 -10.35 -36.29 17.75
N HIS A 39 -11.64 -36.06 18.03
CA HIS A 39 -12.52 -36.99 18.73
C HIS A 39 -13.85 -37.15 17.99
N GLU A 40 -14.45 -38.34 18.02
CA GLU A 40 -15.79 -38.57 17.48
C GLU A 40 -16.86 -37.97 18.40
N CYS A 41 -16.88 -36.64 18.53
CA CYS A 41 -17.88 -35.96 19.33
C CYS A 41 -19.25 -36.07 18.66
N GLU A 42 -20.25 -36.53 19.41
CA GLU A 42 -21.63 -36.66 18.96
C GLU A 42 -22.24 -35.31 18.48
N LYS A 43 -21.68 -34.17 18.92
CA LYS A 43 -22.06 -32.80 18.49
C LYS A 43 -21.18 -32.22 17.37
N LEU A 44 -20.65 -33.03 16.47
CA LEU A 44 -19.99 -32.53 15.26
C LEU A 44 -21.00 -32.38 14.12
N GLU A 45 -21.36 -31.14 13.78
CA GLU A 45 -21.90 -30.84 12.46
C GLU A 45 -20.75 -30.92 11.45
N ILE A 46 -20.71 -32.00 10.66
CA ILE A 46 -19.73 -32.16 9.58
C ILE A 46 -19.87 -30.95 8.64
N PRO A 47 -18.80 -30.17 8.40
CA PRO A 47 -18.84 -29.07 7.45
C PRO A 47 -19.27 -29.60 6.08
N LYS A 48 -20.48 -29.24 5.65
CA LYS A 48 -21.00 -29.65 4.34
C LYS A 48 -19.97 -29.26 3.27
N PRO A 49 -19.53 -30.19 2.41
CA PRO A 49 -18.57 -29.89 1.36
C PRO A 49 -19.20 -28.86 0.43
N ARG A 50 -18.72 -27.61 0.54
CA ARG A 50 -19.23 -26.43 -0.16
C ARG A 50 -18.89 -26.42 -1.67
N MET A 51 -18.34 -27.52 -2.19
CA MET A 51 -17.52 -27.53 -3.41
C MET A 51 -18.05 -28.37 -4.58
N THR A 52 -19.26 -28.94 -4.53
CA THR A 52 -19.80 -29.66 -5.71
C THR A 52 -20.38 -28.70 -6.75
N ALA A 53 -20.94 -27.56 -6.33
CA ALA A 53 -21.50 -26.54 -7.21
C ALA A 53 -20.44 -25.64 -7.89
N THR A 54 -19.19 -25.65 -7.41
CA THR A 54 -18.12 -24.77 -7.93
C THR A 54 -17.37 -25.38 -9.11
N GLN A 55 -17.41 -26.71 -9.28
CA GLN A 55 -16.66 -27.39 -10.36
C GLN A 55 -17.28 -27.17 -11.74
N ALA A 56 -18.61 -27.05 -11.84
CA ALA A 56 -19.30 -26.73 -13.09
C ALA A 56 -18.97 -25.30 -13.56
N LEU A 57 -19.00 -24.34 -12.64
CA LEU A 57 -18.63 -22.94 -12.92
C LEU A 57 -17.17 -22.81 -13.36
N VAL A 58 -16.24 -23.57 -12.76
CA VAL A 58 -14.83 -23.56 -13.16
C VAL A 58 -14.62 -24.12 -14.58
N LYS A 59 -15.36 -25.17 -14.97
CA LYS A 59 -15.27 -25.73 -16.33
C LYS A 59 -15.79 -24.77 -17.40
N ASP A 60 -16.89 -24.07 -17.12
CA ASP A 60 -17.43 -23.05 -18.04
C ASP A 60 -16.49 -21.84 -18.20
N ILE A 61 -15.76 -21.46 -17.13
CA ILE A 61 -14.75 -20.39 -17.18
C ILE A 61 -13.53 -20.76 -18.03
N ILE A 62 -13.11 -22.03 -18.02
CA ILE A 62 -11.95 -22.49 -18.79
C ILE A 62 -12.32 -22.63 -20.27
N ASN A 63 -13.51 -23.17 -20.57
CA ASN A 63 -13.97 -23.34 -21.95
C ASN A 63 -14.27 -22.01 -22.65
N SER A 64 -14.70 -20.97 -21.92
CA SER A 64 -14.92 -19.62 -22.48
C SER A 64 -13.64 -18.81 -22.73
N LYS A 65 -12.46 -19.37 -22.44
CA LYS A 65 -11.16 -18.71 -22.66
C LYS A 65 -10.45 -19.15 -23.94
N THR A 66 -10.97 -20.17 -24.63
CA THR A 66 -10.34 -20.74 -25.83
C THR A 66 -11.04 -20.26 -27.09
N GLY A 67 -10.92 -18.96 -27.36
CA GLY A 67 -11.44 -18.38 -28.60
C GLY A 67 -11.95 -16.98 -28.38
N GLU A 68 -11.04 -16.02 -28.17
CA GLU A 68 -11.17 -14.61 -28.56
C GLU A 68 -9.97 -13.82 -27.99
N THR A 69 -8.93 -13.70 -28.81
CA THR A 69 -7.92 -12.64 -28.67
C THR A 69 -8.59 -11.29 -28.94
N GLY A 70 -9.24 -10.76 -27.92
CA GLY A 70 -9.89 -9.46 -27.98
C GLY A 70 -10.08 -8.98 -26.56
N ASN A 71 -9.10 -8.25 -26.04
CA ASN A 71 -9.11 -7.68 -24.69
C ASN A 71 -10.14 -6.53 -24.62
N LYS A 72 -11.44 -6.83 -24.80
CA LYS A 72 -12.54 -5.90 -24.54
C LYS A 72 -12.63 -5.75 -23.02
N ARG A 73 -11.83 -4.82 -22.50
CA ARG A 73 -11.97 -4.31 -21.14
C ARG A 73 -13.44 -3.99 -20.91
N ARG A 74 -14.09 -4.78 -20.04
CA ARG A 74 -15.40 -4.44 -19.52
C ARG A 74 -15.22 -3.10 -18.80
N LYS A 75 -15.67 -2.01 -19.43
CA LYS A 75 -15.75 -0.69 -18.79
C LYS A 75 -16.81 -0.81 -17.71
N GLY A 76 -16.39 -1.23 -16.51
CA GLY A 76 -17.20 -1.07 -15.31
C GLY A 76 -17.59 0.41 -15.17
N ALA A 77 -18.75 0.67 -14.57
CA ALA A 77 -19.23 2.02 -14.34
C ALA A 77 -18.10 2.90 -13.78
N LYS A 78 -17.95 4.12 -14.32
CA LYS A 78 -16.95 5.11 -13.90
C LYS A 78 -17.30 5.61 -12.49
N ASN A 79 -17.13 4.79 -11.47
CA ASN A 79 -17.22 5.26 -10.10
C ASN A 79 -15.90 5.97 -9.78
N SER A 80 -15.87 7.29 -9.99
CA SER A 80 -14.70 8.16 -9.80
C SER A 80 -14.18 8.08 -8.37
N GLU A 81 -15.06 7.87 -7.39
CA GLU A 81 -14.70 7.72 -5.98
C GLU A 81 -13.89 6.43 -5.75
N THR A 82 -14.33 5.31 -6.33
CA THR A 82 -13.57 4.05 -6.28
C THR A 82 -12.25 4.19 -7.03
N ALA A 83 -12.23 4.87 -8.18
CA ALA A 83 -11.02 5.10 -8.95
C ALA A 83 -10.00 5.96 -8.19
N ALA A 84 -10.45 7.01 -7.49
CA ALA A 84 -9.59 7.87 -6.67
C ALA A 84 -8.99 7.11 -5.47
N LYS A 85 -9.81 6.30 -4.78
CA LYS A 85 -9.34 5.44 -3.69
C LYS A 85 -8.30 4.43 -4.16
N VAL A 86 -8.55 3.76 -5.30
CA VAL A 86 -7.59 2.81 -5.89
C VAL A 86 -6.30 3.50 -6.35
N ALA A 87 -6.40 4.69 -6.93
CA ALA A 87 -5.22 5.48 -7.33
C ALA A 87 -4.35 5.83 -6.12
N LEU A 88 -4.96 6.30 -5.03
CA LEU A 88 -4.26 6.61 -3.78
C LEU A 88 -3.65 5.36 -3.14
N MET A 89 -4.35 4.21 -3.16
CA MET A 89 -3.78 2.94 -2.68
C MET A 89 -2.56 2.51 -3.51
N LYS A 90 -2.64 2.59 -4.84
CA LYS A 90 -1.52 2.28 -5.74
C LYS A 90 -0.34 3.22 -5.48
N LEU A 91 -0.61 4.51 -5.30
CA LEU A 91 0.40 5.50 -5.02
C LEU A 91 1.09 5.20 -3.68
N LYS A 92 0.33 4.93 -2.61
CA LYS A 92 0.87 4.54 -1.30
C LYS A 92 1.70 3.25 -1.35
N LEU A 93 1.33 2.30 -2.20
CA LEU A 93 2.04 1.03 -2.35
C LEU A 93 3.44 1.21 -2.95
N HIS A 94 3.58 2.13 -3.90
CA HIS A 94 4.83 2.36 -4.62
C HIS A 94 5.63 3.57 -4.09
N ALA A 95 5.02 4.39 -3.23
CA ALA A 95 5.63 5.63 -2.77
C ALA A 95 6.89 5.36 -1.94
N ASP A 96 7.96 6.04 -2.32
CA ASP A 96 9.26 5.97 -1.66
C ASP A 96 9.48 7.23 -0.80
N GLY A 97 10.13 7.06 0.35
CA GLY A 97 10.31 8.15 1.30
C GLY A 97 10.88 7.70 2.64
N ASP A 98 10.87 8.60 3.62
CA ASP A 98 11.46 8.34 4.93
C ASP A 98 10.59 7.38 5.76
N LYS A 99 11.05 6.14 5.87
CA LYS A 99 10.34 5.07 6.57
C LYS A 99 10.17 5.34 8.07
N SER A 100 10.96 6.24 8.66
CA SER A 100 10.86 6.63 10.07
C SER A 100 9.64 7.52 10.37
N LEU A 101 9.08 8.19 9.35
CA LEU A 101 7.93 9.08 9.54
C LEU A 101 6.67 8.30 9.93
N PRO A 102 5.93 8.69 10.98
CA PRO A 102 4.64 8.09 11.32
C PRO A 102 3.62 8.25 10.19
N GLN A 103 2.73 7.27 10.01
CA GLN A 103 1.76 7.28 8.90
C GLN A 103 0.83 8.51 8.94
N ALA A 104 0.49 9.02 10.12
CA ALA A 104 -0.33 10.21 10.29
C ALA A 104 0.31 11.47 9.71
N GLU A 105 1.65 11.53 9.68
CA GLU A 105 2.38 12.68 9.17
C GLU A 105 2.66 12.60 7.66
N ARG A 106 2.42 11.43 7.05
CA ARG A 106 2.76 11.19 5.64
C ARG A 106 1.72 11.81 4.71
N ILE A 107 2.17 12.73 3.87
CA ILE A 107 1.47 13.14 2.66
C ILE A 107 2.13 12.51 1.44
N TYR A 108 1.30 12.06 0.51
CA TYR A 108 1.74 11.33 -0.67
C TYR A 108 1.50 12.15 -1.93
N PHE A 109 2.44 12.10 -2.87
CA PHE A 109 2.32 12.77 -4.15
C PHE A 109 2.91 11.93 -5.29
N GLN A 110 2.36 12.09 -6.49
CA GLN A 110 3.03 11.68 -7.71
C GLN A 110 3.95 12.82 -8.13
N VAL A 111 5.26 12.61 -8.01
CA VAL A 111 6.26 13.63 -8.34
C VAL A 111 6.71 13.46 -9.78
N PHE A 112 6.37 14.41 -10.64
CA PHE A 112 6.89 14.47 -12.00
C PHE A 112 8.30 15.06 -11.98
N LEU A 113 9.23 14.37 -12.64
CA LEU A 113 10.64 14.71 -12.61
C LEU A 113 11.01 15.61 -13.80
N PRO A 114 12.13 16.36 -13.72
CA PRO A 114 12.57 17.24 -14.80
C PRO A 114 12.81 16.49 -16.11
N LYS A 115 12.62 17.19 -17.24
CA LYS A 115 12.91 16.66 -18.57
C LYS A 115 14.41 16.31 -18.68
N GLY A 116 14.72 15.02 -18.77
CA GLY A 116 16.10 14.50 -18.80
C GLY A 116 16.44 13.55 -17.64
N SER A 117 15.53 13.39 -16.68
CA SER A 117 15.62 12.32 -15.68
C SER A 117 15.28 10.94 -16.29
N LYS A 118 15.73 9.86 -15.63
CA LYS A 118 15.49 8.47 -16.08
C LYS A 118 14.00 8.13 -16.16
N ASP A 119 13.25 8.57 -15.16
CA ASP A 119 11.83 8.26 -14.98
C ASP A 119 11.00 9.53 -15.20
N LYS A 120 9.82 9.41 -15.82
CA LYS A 120 8.93 10.57 -16.03
C LYS A 120 8.32 11.07 -14.71
N SER A 121 7.98 10.14 -13.83
CA SER A 121 7.45 10.46 -12.51
C SER A 121 7.74 9.34 -11.53
N LYS A 122 7.82 9.69 -10.25
CA LYS A 122 8.03 8.75 -9.14
C LYS A 122 7.06 9.08 -8.01
N PRO A 123 6.29 8.10 -7.50
CA PRO A 123 5.48 8.30 -6.32
C PRO A 123 6.39 8.47 -5.10
N MET A 124 6.15 9.51 -4.31
CA MET A 124 6.92 9.81 -3.10
C MET A 124 6.00 10.20 -1.95
N PHE A 125 6.51 10.10 -0.72
CA PHE A 125 5.83 10.64 0.45
C PHE A 125 6.75 11.51 1.31
N PHE A 126 6.16 12.51 1.95
CA PHE A 126 6.82 13.54 2.75
C PHE A 126 6.10 13.73 4.07
N CYS A 127 6.73 14.39 5.03
CA CYS A 127 6.03 14.88 6.23
C CYS A 127 5.27 16.17 5.88
N HIS A 128 3.98 16.28 6.22
CA HIS A 128 3.21 17.51 5.95
C HIS A 128 3.79 18.75 6.66
N ARG A 129 4.54 18.57 7.75
CA ARG A 129 5.17 19.66 8.51
C ARG A 129 6.50 20.15 7.91
N TRP A 130 6.99 19.51 6.85
CA TRP A 130 8.23 19.95 6.21
C TRP A 130 8.03 21.23 5.41
N SER A 131 9.06 22.07 5.40
CA SER A 131 9.15 23.17 4.45
C SER A 131 9.27 22.63 3.02
N ILE A 132 8.81 23.41 2.04
CA ILE A 132 8.94 23.06 0.63
C ILE A 132 10.41 22.88 0.25
N GLY A 133 11.33 23.70 0.78
CA GLY A 133 12.77 23.52 0.58
C GLY A 133 13.26 22.14 1.02
N LYS A 134 12.89 21.71 2.24
CA LYS A 134 13.26 20.39 2.75
C LYS A 134 12.64 19.26 1.93
N ALA A 135 11.40 19.42 1.48
CA ALA A 135 10.74 18.46 0.60
C ALA A 135 11.46 18.33 -0.76
N ILE A 136 11.94 19.43 -1.33
CA ILE A 136 12.74 19.45 -2.57
C ILE A 136 14.09 18.74 -2.37
N ASP A 137 14.82 19.03 -1.30
CA ASP A 137 16.10 18.39 -0.99
C ASP A 137 15.96 16.86 -0.88
N PHE A 138 14.88 16.44 -0.22
CA PHE A 138 14.56 15.03 -0.04
C PHE A 138 14.13 14.38 -1.37
N ALA A 139 13.25 15.02 -2.14
CA ALA A 139 12.82 14.54 -3.44
C ALA A 139 13.99 14.43 -4.43
N ALA A 140 14.90 15.41 -4.41
CA ALA A 140 16.11 15.40 -5.22
C ALA A 140 17.01 14.22 -4.86
N SER A 141 17.19 13.95 -3.56
CA SER A 141 17.95 12.79 -3.08
C SER A 141 17.32 11.47 -3.52
N LEU A 142 15.99 11.34 -3.44
CA LEU A 142 15.25 10.14 -3.87
C LEU A 142 15.24 9.90 -5.38
N ALA A 143 15.31 10.97 -6.17
CA ALA A 143 15.33 10.93 -7.63
C ALA A 143 16.76 11.02 -8.21
N SER A 144 17.79 11.06 -7.34
CA SER A 144 19.19 11.26 -7.73
C SER A 144 19.40 12.51 -8.61
N LEU A 145 18.69 13.58 -8.31
CA LEU A 145 18.80 14.88 -8.99
C LEU A 145 19.84 15.76 -8.30
N LYS A 146 20.54 16.58 -9.09
CA LYS A 146 21.51 17.55 -8.56
C LYS A 146 20.80 18.80 -8.09
N ASN A 147 20.70 18.97 -6.78
CA ASN A 147 20.20 20.21 -6.20
C ASN A 147 21.36 21.18 -5.90
N ASP A 148 21.57 22.14 -6.79
CA ASP A 148 22.58 23.19 -6.67
C ASP A 148 21.97 24.54 -6.25
N ASN A 149 20.84 24.54 -5.50
CA ASN A 149 20.10 25.75 -5.12
C ASN A 149 20.91 26.80 -4.34
N ASN A 150 22.06 26.41 -3.76
CA ASN A 150 22.98 27.33 -3.08
C ASN A 150 23.92 28.08 -4.05
N LYS A 151 23.97 27.70 -5.34
CA LYS A 151 24.81 28.36 -6.36
C LYS A 151 24.00 29.42 -7.10
N LEU A 152 24.48 30.65 -7.12
CA LEU A 152 23.81 31.80 -7.75
C LEU A 152 23.70 31.70 -9.27
N THR A 153 24.54 30.90 -9.93
CA THR A 153 24.61 30.79 -11.40
C THR A 153 23.91 29.55 -11.97
N ALA A 154 23.41 28.67 -11.09
CA ALA A 154 22.74 27.44 -11.49
C ALA A 154 21.22 27.61 -11.52
N LYS A 155 20.54 26.85 -12.39
CA LYS A 155 19.08 26.76 -12.34
C LYS A 155 18.67 26.16 -11.01
N LYS A 156 17.66 26.76 -10.37
CA LYS A 156 17.16 26.32 -9.08
C LYS A 156 16.09 25.26 -9.26
N LEU A 157 16.25 24.16 -8.54
CA LEU A 157 15.24 23.11 -8.45
C LEU A 157 14.07 23.64 -7.61
N ARG A 158 12.90 23.73 -8.25
CA ARG A 158 11.67 24.28 -7.68
C ARG A 158 10.58 23.23 -7.74
N LEU A 159 9.70 23.24 -6.73
CA LEU A 159 8.49 22.43 -6.71
C LEU A 159 7.34 23.27 -7.25
N CYS A 160 6.65 22.79 -8.27
CA CYS A 160 5.57 23.50 -8.94
C CYS A 160 4.25 22.76 -8.76
N HIS A 161 3.18 23.53 -8.61
CA HIS A 161 1.83 23.00 -8.60
C HIS A 161 1.35 22.66 -10.01
N ILE A 162 0.61 21.56 -10.16
CA ILE A 162 0.21 21.08 -11.50
C ILE A 162 -0.91 21.92 -12.12
N SER A 163 -1.87 22.41 -11.34
CA SER A 163 -3.02 23.13 -11.94
C SER A 163 -2.71 24.60 -12.19
N SER A 164 -1.93 25.23 -11.31
CA SER A 164 -1.56 26.65 -11.46
C SER A 164 -0.23 26.85 -12.20
N GLY A 165 0.63 25.82 -12.25
CA GLY A 165 2.01 25.95 -12.76
C GLY A 165 2.92 26.80 -11.86
N GLU A 166 2.43 27.29 -10.74
CA GLU A 166 3.17 28.18 -9.84
C GLU A 166 4.25 27.42 -9.06
N ALA A 167 5.44 28.01 -8.96
CA ALA A 167 6.51 27.51 -8.12
C ALA A 167 6.23 27.84 -6.64
N LEU A 168 6.19 26.80 -5.82
CA LEU A 168 5.92 26.89 -4.39
C LEU A 168 7.10 27.58 -3.67
N PRO A 169 6.85 28.60 -2.82
CA PRO A 169 7.86 29.25 -2.00
C PRO A 169 8.52 28.27 -1.03
N LEU A 170 9.85 28.35 -0.89
CA LEU A 170 10.66 27.39 -0.14
C LEU A 170 10.46 27.47 1.38
N ASP A 171 10.05 28.64 1.85
CA ASP A 171 9.80 29.02 3.24
C ASP A 171 8.43 28.53 3.75
N HIS A 172 7.48 28.27 2.86
CA HIS A 172 6.20 27.69 3.23
C HIS A 172 6.30 26.20 3.57
N THR A 173 5.31 25.69 4.30
CA THR A 173 5.19 24.25 4.61
C THR A 173 4.20 23.56 3.69
N LEU A 174 4.34 22.24 3.53
CA LEU A 174 3.36 21.44 2.77
C LEU A 174 1.96 21.56 3.38
N GLU A 175 1.85 21.57 4.71
CA GLU A 175 0.61 21.78 5.47
C GLU A 175 -0.12 23.07 5.07
N THR A 176 0.60 24.19 5.01
CA THR A 176 0.02 25.48 4.59
C THR A 176 -0.56 25.41 3.18
N TRP A 177 0.12 24.72 2.27
CA TRP A 177 -0.33 24.57 0.89
C TRP A 177 -1.49 23.58 0.72
N ILE A 178 -1.66 22.63 1.64
CA ILE A 178 -2.83 21.74 1.66
C ILE A 178 -4.07 22.48 2.20
N ALA A 179 -3.87 23.37 3.16
CA ALA A 179 -4.95 24.13 3.82
C ALA A 179 -5.41 25.37 3.02
N LYS A 180 -4.71 25.72 1.94
CA LYS A 180 -5.00 26.91 1.13
C LYS A 180 -6.34 26.76 0.38
N GLU A 181 -7.16 27.82 0.34
CA GLU A 181 -8.43 27.78 -0.39
C GLU A 181 -8.23 27.86 -1.92
N ASP A 182 -7.29 28.70 -2.35
CA ASP A 182 -6.93 28.86 -3.76
C ASP A 182 -5.84 27.85 -4.17
N CYS A 183 -6.26 26.81 -4.91
CA CYS A 183 -5.41 25.74 -5.45
C CYS A 183 -4.63 24.94 -4.36
N PRO A 184 -5.32 24.23 -3.45
CA PRO A 184 -4.65 23.42 -2.45
C PRO A 184 -3.90 22.24 -3.06
N LEU A 185 -2.83 21.84 -2.37
CA LEU A 185 -2.21 20.54 -2.58
C LEU A 185 -3.07 19.45 -1.96
N TYR A 186 -3.35 18.39 -2.73
CA TYR A 186 -4.13 17.26 -2.24
C TYR A 186 -3.24 16.06 -1.93
N ASN A 187 -3.57 15.32 -0.87
CA ASN A 187 -2.93 14.04 -0.60
C ASN A 187 -3.30 13.02 -1.69
N GLY A 188 -2.29 12.47 -2.36
CA GLY A 188 -2.44 11.65 -3.56
C GLY A 188 -2.50 12.48 -4.85
N GLY A 189 -2.26 13.79 -4.78
CA GLY A 189 -2.19 14.70 -5.91
C GLY A 189 -0.85 14.62 -6.65
N ASN A 190 -0.72 15.48 -7.66
CA ASN A 190 0.44 15.54 -8.53
C ASN A 190 1.22 16.84 -8.29
N ILE A 191 2.53 16.74 -8.25
CA ILE A 191 3.45 17.88 -8.14
C ILE A 191 4.57 17.73 -9.16
N ILE A 192 5.11 18.85 -9.66
CA ILE A 192 6.18 18.85 -10.65
C ILE A 192 7.45 19.37 -10.00
N LEU A 193 8.56 18.67 -10.23
CA LEU A 193 9.89 19.12 -9.85
C LEU A 193 10.62 19.55 -11.12
N GLU A 194 11.06 20.80 -11.21
CA GLU A 194 11.71 21.34 -12.41
C GLU A 194 12.79 22.36 -12.06
N TYR A 195 13.78 22.50 -12.95
CA TYR A 195 14.84 23.51 -12.86
C TYR A 195 14.39 24.81 -13.52
N LEU A 196 14.05 25.80 -12.69
CA LEU A 196 13.67 27.13 -13.13
C LEU A 196 14.83 28.11 -12.96
N ASN A 197 14.87 29.13 -13.81
CA ASN A 197 15.76 30.27 -13.61
C ASN A 197 15.28 31.10 -12.42
N ASP A 198 16.15 31.95 -11.85
CA ASP A 198 15.77 32.71 -10.64
C ASP A 198 14.61 33.68 -10.90
N ASP A 199 14.47 34.14 -12.13
CA ASP A 199 13.39 35.04 -12.57
C ASP A 199 12.08 34.31 -12.92
N GLU A 200 12.09 32.97 -13.01
CA GLU A 200 10.93 32.17 -13.40
C GLU A 200 10.21 31.63 -12.17
N GLN A 201 9.07 32.25 -11.84
CA GLN A 201 8.21 31.85 -10.72
C GLN A 201 7.12 30.85 -11.13
N SER A 202 7.01 30.51 -12.41
CA SER A 202 6.00 29.56 -12.90
C SER A 202 6.47 28.75 -14.10
N LEU A 203 5.98 27.52 -14.18
CA LEU A 203 6.21 26.60 -15.27
C LEU A 203 5.17 26.84 -16.36
N LYS A 204 5.60 27.35 -17.52
CA LYS A 204 4.71 27.73 -18.63
C LYS A 204 4.03 26.56 -19.36
N ASN A 205 4.53 25.32 -19.19
CA ASN A 205 4.05 24.17 -19.94
C ASN A 205 3.89 22.94 -19.05
N VAL A 206 2.89 23.03 -18.16
CA VAL A 206 2.53 21.93 -17.25
C VAL A 206 1.99 20.72 -18.04
N ASP A 207 1.24 20.95 -19.12
CA ASP A 207 0.63 19.88 -19.93
C ASP A 207 1.65 18.90 -20.50
N SER A 208 2.90 19.34 -20.70
CA SER A 208 3.96 18.45 -21.18
C SER A 208 4.39 17.35 -20.19
N TYR A 209 3.89 17.38 -18.95
CA TYR A 209 4.15 16.37 -17.92
C TYR A 209 2.96 15.43 -17.68
N LEU A 210 1.75 15.79 -18.14
CA LEU A 210 0.52 15.00 -18.02
C LEU A 210 0.39 13.98 -19.16
#